data_AF-A0AB38SFM8-F1
#
_entry.id   AF-A0AB38SFM8-F1
#
_cell.length_a   1.000
_cell.length_b   1.000
_cell.length_c   1.000
_cell.angle_alpha   90.00
_cell.angle_beta   90.00
_cell.angle_gamma   90.00
#
_symmetry.space_group_name_H-M   'P 1'
#
loop_
_entity.id
_entity.type
_entity.pdbx_description
1 polymer ?
#
loop_
_entity_poly.entity_id
_entity_poly.type
_entity_poly.pdbx_seq_one_letter_code
_entity_poly.pdbx_strand_id
1 'polypeptide(L)' 'MMVGKNKYVMVEAYRTVAELHNLECWALTAESILHTSEWTWLYGKLGYTGDYEFIYFE' A
#
# COMPACT_ATOMS: atom_id res chain seq x y z
N MET A 1 13.31 -18.27 -3.76
CA MET A 1 12.07 -17.50 -3.96
C MET A 1 12.25 -16.67 -5.22
N MET A 2 11.63 -17.07 -6.33
CA MET A 2 11.81 -16.38 -7.62
C MET A 2 10.90 -15.16 -7.65
N VAL A 3 11.45 -13.96 -7.45
CA VAL A 3 10.72 -12.72 -7.69
C VAL A 3 10.74 -12.46 -9.21
N GLY A 4 9.57 -12.41 -9.82
CA GLY A 4 9.40 -12.16 -11.26
C GLY A 4 10.15 -10.92 -11.72
N LYS A 5 10.67 -10.97 -12.96
CA LYS A 5 11.56 -9.94 -13.54
C LYS A 5 10.96 -8.52 -13.64
N ASN A 6 9.64 -8.37 -13.45
CA ASN A 6 8.97 -7.09 -13.24
C ASN A 6 8.40 -7.06 -11.83
N LYS A 7 9.06 -6.32 -10.93
CA LYS A 7 8.59 -6.12 -9.56
C LYS A 7 7.56 -4.98 -9.56
N TYR A 8 6.29 -5.34 -9.71
CA TYR A 8 5.19 -4.40 -9.55
C TYR A 8 4.43 -4.76 -8.28
N VAL A 9 4.33 -3.83 -7.34
CA VAL A 9 3.60 -4.01 -6.09
C VAL A 9 2.45 -3.02 -6.04
N MET A 10 1.24 -3.54 -5.97
CA MET A 10 0.04 -2.73 -5.85
C MET A 10 -0.40 -2.73 -4.39
N VAL A 11 -0.65 -1.55 -3.85
CA VAL A 11 -0.92 -1.37 -2.42
C VAL A 11 -2.12 -0.46 -2.23
N GLU A 12 -2.94 -0.79 -1.25
CA GLU A 12 -4.04 0.06 -0.84
C GLU A 12 -3.55 0.99 0.27
N ALA A 13 -3.69 2.29 0.04
CA ALA A 13 -3.29 3.33 0.97
C ALA A 13 -4.41 4.37 1.08
N TYR A 14 -4.44 5.08 2.20
CA TYR A 14 -5.36 6.19 2.41
C TYR A 14 -4.56 7.49 2.61
N ARG A 15 -5.23 8.62 2.34
CA ARG A 15 -4.72 9.98 2.62
C ARG A 15 -5.64 10.73 3.57
N THR A 16 -6.91 10.35 3.62
CA THR A 16 -7.94 10.98 4.43
C THR A 16 -8.69 9.96 5.27
N VAL A 17 -9.37 10.43 6.33
CA VAL A 17 -10.16 9.58 7.22
C VAL A 17 -11.37 8.96 6.50
N ALA A 18 -11.91 9.63 5.48
CA ALA A 18 -13.01 9.10 4.67
C ALA A 18 -12.54 7.89 3.84
N GLU A 19 -11.40 8.01 3.15
CA GLU A 19 -10.79 6.88 2.42
C GLU A 19 -10.41 5.73 3.37
N LEU A 20 -9.93 6.04 4.59
CA LEU A 20 -9.64 5.03 5.60
C LEU A 20 -10.88 4.21 5.96
N HIS A 21 -12.01 4.86 6.20
CA HIS A 21 -13.24 4.17 6.58
C HIS A 21 -13.75 3.25 5.45
N ASN A 22 -13.72 3.73 4.21
CA ASN A 22 -14.07 2.93 3.04
C ASN A 22 -13.11 1.74 2.87
N LEU A 23 -11.81 1.97 3.06
CA LEU A 23 -10.79 0.94 2.97
C LEU A 23 -10.90 -0.09 4.09
N GLU A 24 -11.22 0.32 5.33
CA GLU A 24 -11.50 -0.60 6.45
C GLU A 24 -12.74 -1.47 6.17
N CYS A 25 -13.77 -0.90 5.55
CA CYS A 25 -14.96 -1.65 5.13
C CYS A 25 -14.66 -2.64 3.99
N TRP A 26 -13.66 -2.36 3.16
CA TRP A 26 -13.24 -3.21 2.05
C TRP A 26 -12.23 -4.29 2.47
N ALA A 27 -11.27 -3.93 3.32
CA ALA A 27 -10.11 -4.73 3.63
C ALA A 27 -10.38 -5.73 4.77
N LEU A 28 -11.17 -6.76 4.47
CA LEU A 28 -11.63 -7.78 5.43
C LEU A 28 -10.49 -8.57 6.11
N THR A 29 -9.34 -8.70 5.45
CA THR A 29 -8.17 -9.47 5.93
C THR A 29 -6.89 -8.64 6.01
N ALA A 30 -6.99 -7.31 5.98
CA ALA A 30 -5.82 -6.47 6.17
C ALA A 30 -5.44 -6.45 7.65
N GLU A 31 -4.21 -6.87 7.96
CA GLU A 31 -3.65 -6.83 9.31
C GLU A 31 -3.31 -5.40 9.74
N SER A 32 -2.98 -4.52 8.80
CA SER A 32 -2.64 -3.12 9.06
C SER A 32 -2.89 -2.28 7.82
N ILE A 33 -3.58 -1.15 8.01
CA ILE A 33 -3.85 -0.18 6.96
C ILE A 33 -2.94 1.02 7.23
N LEU A 34 -2.01 1.29 6.30
CA LEU A 34 -0.98 2.31 6.47
C LEU A 34 -1.25 3.52 5.58
N HIS A 35 -0.87 4.69 6.07
CA HIS A 35 -0.95 5.91 5.28
C HIS A 35 0.08 5.89 4.14
N THR A 36 -0.20 6.61 3.05
CA THR A 36 0.69 6.71 1.87
C THR A 36 2.14 7.10 2.25
N SER A 37 2.29 7.99 3.22
CA SER A 37 3.61 8.41 3.73
C SER A 37 4.36 7.30 4.47
N GLU A 38 3.64 6.46 5.22
CA GLU A 38 4.22 5.34 5.97
C GLU A 38 4.68 4.24 5.01
N TRP A 39 3.87 3.96 3.97
CA TRP A 39 4.28 3.07 2.88
C TRP A 39 5.56 3.55 2.20
N THR A 40 5.65 4.85 1.89
CA THR A 40 6.86 5.44 1.27
C THR A 40 8.09 5.29 2.18
N TRP A 41 7.92 5.48 3.50
CA TRP A 41 8.99 5.25 4.48
C TRP A 41 9.41 3.78 4.56
N LEU A 42 8.44 2.85 4.55
CA LEU A 42 8.67 1.41 4.57
C LEU A 42 9.43 0.95 3.32
N TYR A 43 9.04 1.43 2.13
CA TYR A 43 9.75 1.14 0.88
C TYR A 43 11.19 1.66 0.89
N GLY A 44 11.41 2.87 1.40
CA GLY A 44 12.75 3.42 1.59
C GLY A 44 13.60 2.59 2.56
N LYS A 45 13.01 2.09 3.65
CA LYS A 45 13.68 1.19 4.61
C LYS A 45 13.99 -0.18 4.03
N LEU A 46 13.10 -0.72 3.21
CA LEU A 46 13.27 -2.02 2.54
C LEU A 46 14.22 -1.95 1.34
N GLY A 47 14.63 -0.75 0.91
CA GLY A 47 15.45 -0.56 -0.29
C GLY A 47 14.74 -1.03 -1.56
N TYR A 48 13.40 -0.96 -1.58
CA TYR A 48 12.61 -1.43 -2.70
C TYR A 48 12.64 -0.39 -3.82
N THR A 49 13.21 -0.75 -4.97
CA THR A 49 13.32 0.08 -6.17
C THR A 49 12.39 -0.38 -7.30
N GLY A 50 11.42 -1.25 -7.01
CA GLY A 50 10.41 -1.65 -7.98
C GLY A 50 9.31 -0.60 -8.10
N ASP A 51 8.54 -0.69 -9.17
CA ASP A 51 7.36 0.15 -9.36
C ASP A 51 6.29 -0.23 -8.35
N TYR A 52 5.71 0.77 -7.70
CA TYR A 52 4.58 0.59 -6.81
C TYR A 52 3.48 1.58 -7.15
N GLU A 53 2.23 1.12 -7.09
CA GLU A 53 1.05 1.97 -7.27
C GLU A 53 0.17 1.91 -6.03
N PHE A 54 -0.35 3.08 -5.66
CA PHE A 54 -1.28 3.24 -4.56
C PHE A 54 -2.70 3.35 -5.09
N ILE A 55 -3.59 2.51 -4.56
CA ILE A 55 -5.03 2.57 -4.80
C ILE A 55 -5.68 3.29 -3.64
N TYR A 56 -6.57 4.23 -3.96
CA TYR A 56 -7.38 4.98 -3.00
C TYR A 56 -8.86 4.68 -3.24
N PHE A 57 -9.62 4.53 -2.16
CA PHE A 57 -11.06 4.30 -2.20
C PHE A 57 -11.80 5.56 -1.74
N GLU A 58 -12.40 6.28 -2.69
CA GLU A 58 -13.26 7.45 -2.43
C GLU A 58 -14.72 7.06 -2.17
#